data_AF-A0A7W0N8H5-F1
#
_entry.id   AF-A0A7W0N8H5-F1
#
_cell.length_a   1.000
_cell.length_b   1.000
_cell.length_c   1.000
_cell.angle_alpha   90.00
_cell.angle_beta   90.00
_cell.angle_gamma   90.00
#
_symmetry.space_group_name_H-M   'P 1'
#
loop_
_entity.id
_entity.type
_entity.pdbx_description
1 polymer ?
#
loop_
_entity_poly.entity_id
_entity_poly.type
_entity_poly.pdbx_seq_one_letter_code
_entity_poly.pdbx_strand_id
1 'polypeptide(L)' 'MSRLKIFFADCARVVDKKLENLIPAAQTEPKRLHAAIRWSLFAGGKRFRPALCIAVGEA' A
#
# COMPACT_ATOMS: atom_id res chain seq x y z
N MET A 1 -22.06 -0.98 4.29
CA MET A 1 -21.19 -0.41 3.23
C MET A 1 -21.37 -1.23 1.96
N SER A 2 -21.24 -0.64 0.76
CA SER A 2 -21.33 -1.41 -0.49
C SER A 2 -20.17 -2.42 -0.61
N ARG A 3 -20.40 -3.59 -1.21
CA ARG A 3 -19.39 -4.65 -1.41
C ARG A 3 -18.11 -4.14 -2.07
N LEU A 4 -18.26 -3.22 -3.03
CA LEU A 4 -17.13 -2.59 -3.71
C LEU A 4 -16.25 -1.77 -2.75
N LYS A 5 -16.85 -1.01 -1.82
CA LYS A 5 -16.07 -0.24 -0.83
C LYS A 5 -15.28 -1.15 0.10
N ILE A 6 -15.86 -2.30 0.50
CA ILE A 6 -15.19 -3.30 1.33
C ILE A 6 -13.98 -3.87 0.57
N PHE A 7 -14.18 -4.28 -0.69
CA PHE A 7 -13.10 -4.81 -1.54
C PHE A 7 -11.90 -3.84 -1.65
N PHE A 8 -12.14 -2.56 -1.95
CA PHE A 8 -11.05 -1.58 -2.02
C PHE A 8 -10.34 -1.36 -0.68
N ALA A 9 -11.08 -1.38 0.43
CA ALA A 9 -10.48 -1.23 1.76
C ALA A 9 -9.58 -2.44 2.11
N ASP A 10 -10.04 -3.66 1.81
CA ASP A 10 -9.25 -4.87 2.01
C ASP A 10 -8.01 -4.90 1.11
N CYS A 11 -8.15 -4.55 -0.17
CA CYS A 11 -7.02 -4.43 -1.08
C CYS A 11 -6.00 -3.41 -0.56
N ALA A 12 -6.45 -2.24 -0.09
CA ALA A 12 -5.55 -1.23 0.47
C ALA A 12 -4.76 -1.78 1.67
N ARG A 13 -5.44 -2.47 2.60
CA ARG A 13 -4.81 -3.10 3.77
C ARG A 13 -3.78 -4.16 3.37
N VAL A 14 -4.09 -5.02 2.41
CA VAL A 14 -3.18 -6.06 1.91
C VAL A 14 -1.94 -5.44 1.26
N VAL A 15 -2.15 -4.44 0.40
CA VAL A 15 -1.08 -3.74 -0.31
C VAL A 15 -0.19 -2.98 0.66
N ASP A 16 -0.76 -2.25 1.61
CA ASP A 16 0.01 -1.52 2.62
C ASP A 16 0.85 -2.47 3.46
N LYS A 17 0.28 -3.58 3.93
CA LYS A 17 1.04 -4.62 4.65
C LYS A 17 2.16 -5.19 3.80
N LYS A 18 1.95 -5.38 2.50
CA LYS A 18 3.02 -5.89 1.62
C LYS A 18 4.12 -4.85 1.41
N LEU A 19 3.76 -3.59 1.20
CA LEU A 19 4.71 -2.48 1.08
C LEU A 19 5.55 -2.29 2.35
N GLU A 20 4.93 -2.44 3.53
CA GLU A 20 5.65 -2.39 4.82
C GLU A 20 6.79 -3.40 4.90
N ASN A 21 6.63 -4.59 4.29
CA ASN A 21 7.66 -5.62 4.27
C ASN A 21 8.71 -5.44 3.16
N LEU A 22 8.38 -4.68 2.12
CA LEU A 22 9.25 -4.48 0.95
C LEU A 22 10.12 -3.22 1.08
N ILE A 23 9.63 -2.21 1.80
CA ILE A 23 10.31 -0.92 1.93
C ILE A 23 11.14 -0.94 3.23
N PRO A 24 12.43 -0.58 3.19
CA PRO A 24 13.26 -0.45 4.39
C PRO A 24 12.61 0.41 5.46
N ALA A 25 12.84 0.10 6.73
CA ALA A 25 12.36 0.92 7.83
C ALA A 25 12.95 2.34 7.73
N ALA A 26 12.23 3.34 8.23
CA ALA A 26 12.70 4.73 8.24
C ALA A 26 14.05 4.91 8.99
N GLN A 27 14.37 3.98 9.89
CA GLN A 27 15.61 3.99 10.67
C GLN A 27 16.78 3.26 9.99
N THR A 28 16.53 2.55 8.89
CA THR A 28 17.58 1.90 8.09
C THR A 28 18.40 2.97 7.35
N GLU A 29 19.73 2.87 7.38
CA GLU A 29 20.57 3.80 6.62
C GLU A 29 20.44 3.60 5.10
N PRO A 30 20.36 4.67 4.29
CA PRO A 30 20.35 6.09 4.67
C PRO A 30 18.98 6.58 5.18
N LYS A 31 18.91 7.00 6.46
CA LYS A 31 17.65 7.27 7.17
C LYS A 31 16.74 8.30 6.49
N ARG A 32 17.30 9.44 6.09
CA ARG A 32 16.52 10.56 5.51
C ARG A 32 15.82 10.15 4.21
N LEU A 33 16.48 9.34 3.39
CA LEU A 33 15.92 8.84 2.13
C LEU A 33 14.76 7.88 2.40
N HIS A 34 14.95 6.88 3.26
CA HIS A 34 13.90 5.92 3.59
C HIS A 34 12.70 6.58 4.27
N ALA A 35 12.93 7.56 5.16
CA ALA A 35 11.86 8.37 5.75
C ALA A 35 11.04 9.12 4.68
N ALA A 36 11.71 9.75 3.70
CA ALA A 36 11.05 10.46 2.61
C ALA A 36 10.23 9.52 1.70
N ILE A 37 10.81 8.36 1.34
CA ILE A 37 10.10 7.33 0.54
C ILE A 37 8.85 6.86 1.27
N ARG A 38 8.98 6.51 2.55
CA ARG A 38 7.85 6.03 3.36
C ARG A 38 6.79 7.11 3.54
N TRP A 39 7.19 8.36 3.75
CA TRP A 39 6.26 9.48 3.79
C TRP A 39 5.41 9.55 2.52
N SER A 40 6.05 9.56 1.34
CA SER A 40 5.32 9.60 0.06
C SER A 40 4.44 8.38 -0.18
N LEU A 41 4.91 7.18 0.18
CA LEU A 41 4.18 5.94 -0.09
C LEU A 41 2.98 5.73 0.85
N PHE A 42 3.09 6.15 2.12
CA PHE A 42 2.08 5.88 3.16
C PHE A 42 1.25 7.11 3.57
N ALA A 43 1.28 8.22 2.82
CA ALA A 43 0.49 9.44 3.07
C ALA A 43 -1.05 9.30 2.87
N GLY A 44 -1.59 8.09 2.90
CA GLY A 44 -3.01 7.81 2.69
C GLY A 44 -3.40 7.80 1.21
N GLY A 45 -3.89 6.65 0.73
CA GLY A 45 -4.34 6.51 -0.65
C GLY A 45 -5.27 5.31 -0.83
N LYS A 46 -6.16 5.37 -1.82
CA LYS A 46 -7.16 4.32 -2.10
C LYS A 46 -6.58 3.01 -2.67
N ARG A 47 -5.28 2.99 -2.99
CA ARG A 47 -4.60 1.88 -3.70
C ARG A 47 -5.36 1.36 -4.92
N PHE A 48 -5.95 2.28 -5.69
CA PHE A 48 -6.83 1.97 -6.82
C PHE A 48 -6.16 1.07 -7.88
N ARG A 49 -4.93 1.43 -8.31
CA ARG A 49 -4.19 0.65 -9.31
C ARG A 49 -3.88 -0.79 -8.82
N PRO A 50 -3.31 -1.00 -7.62
CA PRO A 50 -3.17 -2.34 -7.04
C PRO A 50 -4.48 -3.13 -6.94
N ALA A 51 -5.57 -2.49 -6.48
CA ALA A 51 -6.86 -3.15 -6.32
C ALA A 51 -7.42 -3.66 -7.66
N LEU A 52 -7.25 -2.91 -8.75
CA LEU A 52 -7.62 -3.38 -10.09
C LEU A 52 -6.76 -4.56 -10.55
N CYS A 53 -5.45 -4.53 -10.29
CA CYS A 53 -4.56 -5.63 -10.63
C CYS A 53 -4.97 -6.93 -9.91
N ILE A 54 -5.28 -6.84 -8.61
CA ILE A 54 -5.78 -7.97 -7.82
C ILE A 54 -7.10 -8.48 -8.39
N ALA A 55 -8.06 -7.59 -8.64
CA ALA A 55 -9.37 -7.97 -9.17
C ALA A 55 -9.29 -8.73 -10.51
N VAL A 56 -8.38 -8.31 -11.40
CA VAL A 56 -8.16 -8.98 -12.69
C VAL A 56 -7.47 -10.33 -12.49
N GLY A 57 -6.54 -10.46 -11.53
CA GLY A 57 -5.88 -11.73 -11.26
C GLY A 57 -6.74 -12.77 -10.51
N GLU A 58 -7.79 -12.32 -9.81
CA GLU A 58 -8.76 -13.18 -9.12
C GLU A 58 -9.94 -13.62 -10.02
N ALA A 59 -10.11 -13.00 -11.19
CA ALA A 59 -11.16 -13.32 -12.16
C ALA A 59 -10.77 -14.48 -13.07
#